data_AF-A0A402D3J2-F1
#
_entry.id   AF-A0A402D3J2-F1
#
_cell.length_a   1.000
_cell.length_b   1.000
_cell.length_c   1.000
_cell.angle_alpha   90.00
_cell.angle_beta   90.00
_cell.angle_gamma   90.00
#
_symmetry.space_group_name_H-M   'P 1'
#
loop_
_entity.id
_entity.type
_entity.pdbx_description
1 polymer ?
#
loop_
_entity_poly.entity_id
_entity_poly.type
_entity_poly.pdbx_seq_one_letter_code
_entity_poly.pdbx_strand_id
1 'polypeptide(L)' 'MARSAAPDSASSQFYFTLGSTPHLDMNYAVFGKTISGVENVLQLREGDRIDSITIS' A
#
# COMPACT_ATOMS: atom_id res chain seq x y z
N MET A 1 5.82 -0.52 0.13
CA MET A 1 5.95 -1.67 1.05
C MET A 1 5.98 -1.16 2.47
N ALA A 2 5.13 -1.66 3.36
CA ALA A 2 5.19 -1.29 4.77
C ALA A 2 6.41 -1.96 5.44
N ARG A 3 7.02 -1.28 6.41
CA ARG A 3 8.16 -1.78 7.18
C ARG A 3 8.14 -1.23 8.60
N SER A 4 8.88 -1.87 9.50
CA SER A 4 9.22 -1.30 10.80
C SER A 4 10.34 -0.25 10.67
N ALA A 5 10.90 0.21 11.80
CA ALA A 5 12.03 1.13 11.80
C ALA A 5 13.26 0.59 11.04
N ALA A 6 13.50 -0.73 11.07
CA ALA A 6 14.58 -1.37 10.32
C ALA A 6 14.29 -1.33 8.80
N PRO A 7 15.20 -0.79 7.96
CA PRO A 7 14.98 -0.66 6.52
C PRO A 7 14.61 -1.98 5.81
N ASP A 8 15.31 -3.06 6.14
CA ASP A 8 15.14 -4.38 5.50
C ASP A 8 14.12 -5.28 6.20
N SER A 9 13.16 -4.69 6.93
CA SER A 9 12.11 -5.43 7.66
C SER A 9 10.80 -5.58 6.90
N ALA A 10 10.73 -5.09 5.67
CA ALA A 10 9.54 -5.26 4.83
C ALA A 10 9.28 -6.75 4.55
N SER A 11 8.01 -7.15 4.55
CA SER A 11 7.58 -8.53 4.28
C SER A 11 6.40 -8.52 3.31
N SER A 12 5.21 -8.98 3.70
CA SER A 12 4.02 -9.05 2.86
C SER A 12 3.09 -7.84 2.99
N GLN A 13 3.36 -6.93 3.91
CA GLN A 13 2.48 -5.78 4.17
C GLN A 13 2.71 -4.67 3.14
N PHE A 14 1.61 -4.15 2.59
CA PHE A 14 1.60 -3.00 1.67
C PHE A 14 0.53 -2.00 2.10
N TYR A 15 0.54 -0.82 1.48
CA TYR A 15 -0.39 0.26 1.77
C TYR A 15 -0.73 1.02 0.49
N PHE A 16 -1.88 1.69 0.50
CA PHE A 16 -2.26 2.67 -0.50
C PHE A 16 -2.01 4.09 0.04
N THR A 17 -1.45 4.96 -0.80
CA THR A 17 -1.40 6.39 -0.52
C THR A 17 -2.76 7.00 -0.86
N LEU A 18 -3.47 7.56 0.12
CA LEU A 18 -4.79 8.18 -0.09
C LEU A 18 -4.69 9.62 -0.65
N GLY A 19 -3.47 10.13 -0.79
CA GLY A 19 -3.13 11.44 -1.34
C GLY A 19 -1.61 11.57 -1.49
N SER A 20 -1.11 12.75 -1.84
CA SER A 20 0.33 12.99 -1.97
C SER A 20 1.05 12.86 -0.62
N THR A 21 2.08 12.02 -0.57
CA THR A 21 2.85 11.73 0.65
C THR A 21 4.37 11.92 0.44
N PRO A 22 4.85 13.14 0.14
CA PRO A 22 6.26 13.38 -0.22
C PRO A 22 7.26 13.04 0.90
N HIS A 23 6.81 13.00 2.15
CA HIS A 23 7.63 12.59 3.29
C HIS A 23 8.03 11.10 3.24
N LEU A 24 7.37 10.28 2.42
CA LEU A 24 7.70 8.87 2.22
C LEU A 24 8.68 8.64 1.07
N ASP A 25 8.94 9.67 0.25
CA ASP A 25 9.83 9.58 -0.91
C ASP A 25 11.24 9.17 -0.46
N MET A 26 11.86 8.27 -1.24
CA MET A 26 13.17 7.67 -0.95
C MET A 26 13.27 6.87 0.36
N ASN A 27 12.23 6.84 1.20
CA ASN A 27 12.20 6.14 2.49
C ASN A 27 11.46 4.79 2.46
N TYR A 28 10.62 4.59 1.46
CA TYR A 28 9.81 3.39 1.27
C TYR A 28 9.87 2.90 -0.18
N ALA A 29 9.91 1.58 -0.36
CA ALA A 29 9.90 0.95 -1.67
C ALA A 29 8.50 1.00 -2.29
N VAL A 30 8.34 1.75 -3.38
CA VAL A 30 7.14 1.80 -4.22
C VAL A 30 7.30 0.79 -5.36
N PHE A 31 6.30 -0.07 -5.56
CA PHE A 31 6.34 -1.15 -6.55
C PHE A 31 5.09 -1.22 -7.44
N GLY A 32 4.14 -0.31 -7.26
CA GLY A 32 2.89 -0.31 -8.03
C GLY A 32 2.12 1.00 -7.89
N LYS A 33 1.14 1.18 -8.79
CA LYS A 33 0.20 2.30 -8.80
C LYS A 33 -1.19 1.77 -9.12
N THR A 34 -2.18 2.20 -8.34
CA THR A 34 -3.59 1.91 -8.63
C THR A 34 -4.00 2.60 -9.94
N ILE A 35 -4.41 1.79 -10.93
CA ILE A 35 -4.82 2.29 -12.26
C ILE A 35 -6.35 2.45 -12.39
N SER A 36 -7.12 1.81 -11.53
CA SER A 36 -8.59 1.86 -11.48
C SER A 36 -9.09 1.53 -10.06
N GLY A 37 -10.32 1.95 -9.73
CA GLY A 37 -10.95 1.63 -8.43
C GLY A 37 -10.37 2.39 -7.24
N VAL A 38 -9.81 3.58 -7.44
CA VAL A 38 -9.27 4.42 -6.34
C VAL A 38 -10.38 4.81 -5.37
N GLU A 39 -11.59 5.04 -5.87
CA GLU A 39 -12.79 5.27 -5.08
C GLU A 39 -13.10 4.15 -4.09
N ASN A 40 -12.82 2.89 -4.46
CA ASN A 40 -13.03 1.74 -3.57
C ASN A 40 -12.00 1.73 -2.44
N VAL A 41 -10.73 2.09 -2.74
CA VAL A 41 -9.68 2.24 -1.72
C VAL A 41 -10.08 3.27 -0.66
N LEU A 42 -10.75 4.35 -1.06
CA LEU A 42 -11.23 5.39 -0.14
C LEU A 42 -12.43 4.95 0.74
N GLN A 43 -13.08 3.84 0.41
CA GLN A 43 -14.21 3.30 1.18
C GLN A 43 -13.79 2.21 2.18
N LEU A 44 -12.54 1.73 2.13
CA LEU A 44 -12.04 0.68 3.02
C LEU A 44 -12.11 1.09 4.49
N ARG A 45 -12.49 0.13 5.34
CA ARG A 45 -12.65 0.29 6.79
C ARG A 45 -11.76 -0.70 7.54
N GLU A 46 -11.51 -0.41 8.80
CA GLU A 46 -10.84 -1.36 9.68
C GLU A 46 -11.62 -2.68 9.71
N GLY A 47 -10.90 -3.78 9.51
CA GLY A 47 -11.47 -5.13 9.48
C GLY A 47 -11.89 -5.62 8.09
N ASP A 48 -11.91 -4.77 7.07
CA ASP A 48 -12.09 -5.22 5.69
C ASP A 48 -10.98 -6.21 5.30
N ARG A 49 -11.35 -7.24 4.54
CA ARG A 49 -10.46 -8.34 4.17
C ARG A 49 -10.24 -8.38 2.67
N ILE A 50 -9.02 -8.74 2.29
CA ILE A 50 -8.69 -9.08 0.91
C ILE A 50 -9.03 -10.56 0.73
N ASP A 51 -10.06 -10.86 -0.06
CA ASP A 51 -10.49 -12.24 -0.31
C ASP A 51 -9.56 -12.96 -1.30
N SER A 52 -9.07 -12.25 -2.32
CA SER A 52 -8.11 -12.82 -3.28
C SER A 52 -7.23 -11.75 -3.93
N ILE A 53 -6.02 -12.15 -4.34
CA ILE A 53 -5.09 -11.36 -5.15
C ILE A 53 -4.64 -12.24 -6.31
N THR A 54 -4.77 -11.75 -7.54
CA THR A 54 -4.31 -12.43 -8.75
C THR A 54 -3.24 -11.59 -9.43
N ILE A 55 -2.13 -12.23 -9.82
CA ILE A 55 -1.08 -11.63 -10.63
C ILE A 55 -1.14 -12.30 -12.00
N SER A 56 -1.27 -11.49 -13.06
CA SER A 56 -1.38 -11.93 -14.45
C SER A 56 -0.28 -11.32 -15.31
#